data_AF-A0A968R1J7-F1
#
_entry.id   AF-A0A968R1J7-F1
#
_cell.length_a   1.000
_cell.length_b   1.000
_cell.length_c   1.000
_cell.angle_alpha   90.00
_cell.angle_beta   90.00
_cell.angle_gamma   90.00
#
_symmetry.space_group_name_H-M   'P 1'
#
loop_
_entity.id
_entity.type
_entity.pdbx_description
1 polymer ?
#
loop_
_entity_poly.entity_id
_entity_poly.type
_entity_poly.pdbx_seq_one_letter_code
_entity_poly.pdbx_strand_id
1 'polypeptide(L)'
;MTKILVIDENNAVLNQISEQLQFLFPHSSVLTAQTEEQGIKTVKKFLHRSGFDNVLKALEDAEDALKRRTSDLDKRIKELNCLYSISEVLESNINSLDDILQSIVGLIPPALRHPKHAGARITFDREQFRTPGFTDTCLKESFDIPVYGVPMGSLEACYAECKLKEGDDIFLEEERLLLNNIAQRTGKIIERKLSEEKPDPSESRAGYAE
;
A
#
# COMPACT_ATOMS: atom_id res chain seq x y z
N MET A 1 17.86 32.55 -7.59
CA MET A 1 19.25 32.10 -7.35
C MET A 1 19.46 30.81 -8.11
N THR A 2 19.91 30.92 -9.36
CA THR A 2 20.11 29.76 -10.26
C THR A 2 21.56 29.30 -10.12
N LYS A 3 21.76 28.10 -9.59
CA LYS A 3 23.09 27.47 -9.50
C LYS A 3 23.66 27.32 -10.92
N ILE A 4 24.78 27.99 -11.16
CA ILE A 4 25.66 27.72 -12.29
C ILE A 4 26.22 26.32 -12.03
N LEU A 5 25.80 25.34 -12.84
CA LEU A 5 26.45 24.04 -12.92
C LEU A 5 27.87 24.33 -13.41
N VAL A 6 28.83 24.19 -12.50
CA VAL A 6 30.26 24.13 -12.82
C VAL A 6 30.42 22.98 -13.81
N ILE A 7 30.82 23.31 -15.02
CA ILE A 7 31.06 22.37 -16.11
C ILE A 7 32.36 21.65 -15.76
N ASP A 8 32.25 20.38 -15.42
CA ASP A 8 33.40 19.50 -15.17
C ASP A 8 34.03 19.13 -16.52
N GLU A 9 35.25 19.62 -16.77
CA GLU A 9 36.00 19.43 -18.03
C GLU A 9 36.37 17.96 -18.32
N ASN A 10 36.04 17.03 -17.41
CA ASN A 10 36.29 15.60 -17.54
C ASN A 10 35.06 14.76 -17.93
N ASN A 11 33.96 15.39 -18.36
CA ASN A 11 32.77 14.65 -18.74
C ASN A 11 32.91 14.03 -20.14
N ALA A 12 33.36 12.77 -20.20
CA ALA A 12 33.54 11.99 -21.42
C ALA A 12 32.32 12.04 -22.37
N VAL A 13 31.12 12.23 -21.84
CA VAL A 13 29.88 12.35 -22.62
C VAL A 13 29.87 13.65 -23.46
N LEU A 14 30.38 14.75 -22.93
CA LEU A 14 30.44 16.03 -23.65
C LEU A 14 31.50 16.01 -24.75
N ASN A 15 32.64 15.34 -24.51
CA ASN A 15 33.66 15.14 -25.55
C ASN A 15 33.13 14.28 -26.69
N GLN A 16 32.37 13.23 -26.37
CA GLN A 16 31.77 12.35 -27.37
C GLN A 16 30.67 13.06 -28.18
N ILE A 17 29.89 13.95 -27.56
CA ILE A 17 28.92 14.80 -28.27
C ILE A 17 29.63 15.83 -29.16
N SER A 18 30.73 16.43 -28.68
CA SER A 18 31.53 17.38 -29.46
C SER A 18 32.13 16.73 -30.72
N GLU A 19 32.70 15.52 -30.59
CA GLU A 19 33.25 14.77 -31.73
C GLU A 19 32.17 14.43 -32.77
N GLN A 20 30.99 14.00 -32.33
CA GLN A 20 29.88 13.69 -33.23
C GLN A 20 29.36 14.91 -33.99
N LEU A 21 29.32 16.07 -33.33
CA LEU A 21 28.91 17.32 -33.97
C LEU A 21 29.96 17.82 -34.97
N GLN A 22 31.25 17.61 -34.69
CA GLN A 22 32.34 17.97 -35.59
C GLN A 22 32.36 17.11 -36.87
N PHE A 23 31.95 15.83 -36.75
CA PHE A 23 31.77 14.91 -37.88
C PHE A 23 30.60 15.34 -38.80
N LEU A 24 29.51 15.82 -38.23
CA LEU A 24 28.31 16.21 -38.99
C LEU A 24 28.46 17.55 -39.74
N PHE A 25 29.38 18.43 -39.31
CA PHE A 25 29.53 19.77 -39.87
C PHE A 25 31.01 20.13 -40.17
N PRO A 26 31.65 19.45 -41.14
CA PRO A 26 33.12 19.49 -41.34
C PRO A 26 33.69 20.81 -41.88
N HIS A 27 32.87 21.77 -42.32
CA HIS A 27 33.33 23.02 -42.95
C HIS A 27 32.78 24.31 -42.32
N SER A 28 32.19 24.24 -41.13
CA SER A 28 31.70 25.43 -40.43
C SER A 28 32.85 26.11 -39.66
N SER A 29 33.54 27.06 -40.30
CA SER A 29 34.48 27.98 -39.64
C SER A 29 33.80 29.05 -38.75
N VAL A 30 32.58 28.75 -38.27
CA VAL A 30 31.69 29.65 -37.53
C VAL A 30 31.65 29.17 -36.08
N LEU A 31 32.82 29.09 -35.43
CA LEU A 31 32.96 28.85 -33.99
C LEU A 31 34.00 29.80 -33.38
N THR A 32 33.70 31.09 -33.37
CA THR A 32 34.38 32.08 -32.51
C THR A 32 33.31 32.94 -31.84
N ALA A 33 32.98 32.58 -30.59
CA ALA A 33 32.21 33.31 -29.56
C ALA A 33 30.78 33.83 -29.88
N GLN A 34 30.46 34.31 -31.10
CA GLN A 34 29.07 34.70 -31.50
C GLN A 34 28.20 33.50 -31.91
N THR A 35 28.80 32.33 -31.91
CA THR A 35 28.34 31.12 -32.59
C THR A 35 27.99 30.00 -31.63
N GLU A 36 28.42 30.09 -30.37
CA GLU A 36 28.00 29.18 -29.31
C GLU A 36 26.56 29.47 -28.90
N GLU A 37 26.18 30.74 -28.73
CA GLU A 37 24.80 31.08 -28.38
C GLU A 37 23.84 30.75 -29.55
N GLN A 38 24.23 31.05 -30.79
CA GLN A 38 23.46 30.67 -31.99
C GLN A 38 23.47 29.16 -32.23
N GLY A 39 24.57 28.47 -31.93
CA GLY A 39 24.69 27.02 -31.97
C GLY A 39 23.78 26.35 -30.96
N ILE A 40 23.82 26.78 -29.69
CA ILE A 40 22.92 26.34 -28.62
C ILE A 40 21.47 26.65 -28.99
N LYS A 41 21.16 27.83 -29.53
CA LYS A 41 19.80 28.20 -29.96
C LYS A 41 19.32 27.36 -31.15
N THR A 42 20.22 27.00 -32.05
CA THR A 42 19.94 26.12 -33.20
C THR A 42 19.74 24.68 -32.76
N VAL A 43 20.61 24.15 -31.90
CA VAL A 43 20.48 22.82 -31.28
C VAL A 43 19.19 22.75 -30.46
N LYS A 44 18.89 23.75 -29.65
CA LYS A 44 17.66 23.84 -28.84
C LYS A 44 16.41 23.93 -29.72
N LYS A 45 16.47 24.68 -30.83
CA LYS A 45 15.41 24.71 -31.85
C LYS A 45 15.29 23.38 -32.59
N PHE A 46 16.38 22.67 -32.83
CA PHE A 46 16.39 21.36 -33.48
C PHE A 46 15.82 20.28 -32.56
N LEU A 47 16.20 20.27 -31.28
CA LEU A 47 15.65 19.40 -30.23
C LEU A 47 14.14 19.62 -30.06
N HIS A 48 13.67 20.87 -30.00
CA HIS A 48 12.24 21.18 -30.00
C HIS A 48 11.52 20.76 -31.29
N ARG A 49 12.20 20.82 -32.45
CA ARG A 49 11.61 20.49 -33.76
C ARG A 49 11.60 18.99 -34.07
N SER A 50 12.37 18.18 -33.33
CA SER A 50 12.51 16.74 -33.53
C SER A 50 11.55 15.89 -32.68
N GLY A 51 10.63 16.51 -31.95
CA GLY A 51 9.58 15.81 -31.20
C GLY A 51 10.09 15.05 -29.97
N PHE A 52 11.37 15.21 -29.60
CA PHE A 52 11.96 14.54 -28.45
C PHE A 52 11.30 14.93 -27.12
N ASP A 53 10.81 16.17 -26.97
CA ASP A 53 10.07 16.56 -25.76
C ASP A 53 8.76 15.77 -25.63
N ASN A 54 8.09 15.48 -26.75
CA ASN A 54 6.88 14.65 -26.74
C ASN A 54 7.22 13.19 -26.43
N VAL A 55 8.37 12.70 -26.90
CA VAL A 55 8.85 11.33 -26.60
C VAL A 55 9.24 11.20 -25.12
N LEU A 56 9.96 12.18 -24.57
CA LEU A 56 10.36 12.20 -23.16
C LEU A 56 9.11 12.26 -22.27
N LYS A 57 8.18 13.15 -22.59
CA LYS A 57 6.91 13.25 -21.86
C LYS A 57 6.08 11.98 -21.96
N ALA A 58 5.98 11.37 -23.14
CA ALA A 58 5.28 10.11 -23.32
C ALA A 58 5.93 8.95 -22.55
N LEU A 59 7.25 8.98 -22.40
CA LEU A 59 8.00 8.00 -21.60
C LEU A 59 7.74 8.18 -20.10
N GLU A 60 7.76 9.43 -19.61
CA GLU A 60 7.40 9.77 -18.22
C GLU A 60 5.94 9.38 -17.92
N ASP A 61 5.00 9.72 -18.80
CA ASP A 61 3.58 9.37 -18.66
C ASP A 61 3.39 7.83 -18.64
N ALA A 62 4.15 7.09 -19.46
CA ALA A 62 4.11 5.64 -19.50
C ALA A 62 4.72 4.99 -18.24
N GLU A 63 5.84 5.54 -17.73
CA GLU A 63 6.47 5.11 -16.49
C GLU A 63 5.52 5.32 -15.30
N ASP A 64 4.90 6.50 -15.20
CA ASP A 64 3.90 6.80 -14.18
C ASP A 64 2.68 5.88 -14.28
N ALA A 65 2.19 5.62 -15.49
CA ALA A 65 1.08 4.68 -15.70
C ALA A 65 1.45 3.26 -15.26
N LEU A 66 2.67 2.80 -15.55
CA LEU A 66 3.17 1.48 -15.17
C LEU A 66 3.36 1.37 -13.65
N LYS A 67 3.87 2.43 -13.02
CA LYS A 67 4.02 2.54 -11.55
C LYS A 67 2.67 2.53 -10.83
N ARG A 68 1.66 3.20 -11.39
CA ARG A 68 0.28 3.15 -10.87
C ARG A 68 -0.29 1.74 -10.94
N ARG A 69 -0.15 1.06 -12.09
CA ARG A 69 -0.64 -0.32 -12.27
C ARG A 69 0.04 -1.31 -11.34
N THR A 70 1.36 -1.21 -11.18
CA THR A 70 2.13 -2.09 -10.27
C THR A 70 1.73 -1.86 -8.81
N SER A 71 1.62 -0.60 -8.38
CA SER A 71 1.11 -0.28 -7.05
C SER A 71 -0.31 -0.80 -6.84
N ASP A 72 -1.16 -0.74 -7.86
CA ASP A 72 -2.50 -1.27 -7.80
C ASP A 72 -2.50 -2.79 -7.63
N LEU A 73 -1.69 -3.52 -8.40
CA LEU A 73 -1.56 -4.97 -8.27
C LEU A 73 -1.06 -5.38 -6.89
N ASP A 74 -0.06 -4.68 -6.35
CA ASP A 74 0.46 -4.94 -5.00
C ASP A 74 -0.63 -4.80 -3.92
N LYS A 75 -1.52 -3.81 -4.05
CA LYS A 75 -2.67 -3.66 -3.14
C LYS A 75 -3.59 -4.89 -3.19
N ARG A 76 -3.92 -5.38 -4.39
CA ARG A 76 -4.82 -6.54 -4.54
C ARG A 76 -4.16 -7.83 -4.05
N ILE A 77 -2.86 -7.99 -4.24
CA ILE A 77 -2.11 -9.13 -3.71
C ILE A 77 -2.13 -9.11 -2.18
N LYS A 78 -1.90 -7.95 -1.55
CA LYS A 78 -1.98 -7.82 -0.07
C LYS A 78 -3.35 -8.15 0.47
N GLU A 79 -4.41 -7.66 -0.18
CA GLU A 79 -5.79 -7.98 0.19
C GLU A 79 -6.06 -9.48 0.08
N LEU A 80 -5.73 -10.10 -1.06
CA LEU A 80 -5.91 -11.54 -1.27
C LEU A 80 -5.13 -12.37 -0.25
N ASN A 81 -3.88 -12.01 0.04
CA ASN A 81 -3.06 -12.71 1.04
C ASN A 81 -3.69 -12.60 2.43
N CYS A 82 -4.16 -11.42 2.84
CA CYS A 82 -4.82 -11.25 4.14
C CYS A 82 -6.09 -12.10 4.23
N LEU A 83 -6.93 -12.08 3.19
CA LEU A 83 -8.17 -12.85 3.14
C LEU A 83 -7.92 -14.37 3.11
N TYR A 84 -6.84 -14.80 2.45
CA TYR A 84 -6.43 -16.19 2.40
C TYR A 84 -5.90 -16.65 3.76
N SER A 85 -5.03 -15.88 4.41
CA SER A 85 -4.52 -16.19 5.75
C SER A 85 -5.63 -16.26 6.80
N ILE A 86 -6.68 -15.43 6.71
CA ILE A 86 -7.85 -15.56 7.59
C ILE A 86 -8.57 -16.89 7.33
N SER A 87 -8.69 -17.32 6.08
CA SER A 87 -9.28 -18.63 5.75
C SER A 87 -8.44 -19.78 6.30
N GLU A 88 -7.10 -19.70 6.22
CA GLU A 88 -6.20 -20.71 6.79
C GLU A 88 -6.31 -20.80 8.32
N VAL A 89 -6.46 -19.67 9.02
CA VAL A 89 -6.70 -19.66 10.48
C VAL A 89 -7.96 -20.46 10.83
N LEU A 90 -8.99 -20.46 9.99
CA LEU A 90 -10.21 -21.23 10.21
C LEU A 90 -10.08 -22.72 9.92
N GLU A 91 -9.17 -23.09 9.02
CA GLU A 91 -8.89 -24.48 8.68
C GLU A 91 -7.88 -25.12 9.65
N SER A 92 -7.11 -24.30 10.37
CA SER A 92 -6.21 -24.77 11.41
C SER A 92 -7.01 -25.29 12.62
N ASN A 93 -6.48 -26.33 13.31
CA ASN A 93 -7.08 -26.97 14.50
C ASN A 93 -7.10 -26.06 15.75
N ILE A 94 -7.41 -24.78 15.59
CA ILE A 94 -7.58 -23.84 16.68
C ILE A 94 -8.96 -24.05 17.27
N ASN A 95 -8.97 -24.53 18.51
CA ASN A 95 -10.19 -24.97 19.17
C ASN A 95 -10.94 -23.81 19.84
N SER A 96 -10.23 -22.79 20.37
CA SER A 96 -10.85 -21.67 21.07
C SER A 96 -11.12 -20.48 20.14
N LEU A 97 -12.23 -19.78 20.39
CA LEU A 97 -12.55 -18.53 19.68
C LEU A 97 -11.49 -17.45 19.96
N ASP A 98 -11.00 -17.38 21.20
CA ASP A 98 -10.01 -16.41 21.66
C ASP A 98 -8.69 -16.50 20.87
N ASP A 99 -8.19 -17.72 20.65
CA ASP A 99 -6.97 -17.95 19.88
C ASP A 99 -7.15 -17.55 18.39
N ILE A 100 -8.35 -17.75 17.85
CA ILE A 100 -8.70 -17.31 16.48
C ILE A 100 -8.69 -15.79 16.41
N LEU A 101 -9.35 -15.11 17.34
CA LEU A 101 -9.41 -13.65 17.38
C LEU A 101 -8.02 -13.04 17.57
N GLN A 102 -7.19 -13.61 18.44
CA GLN A 102 -5.81 -13.19 18.62
C GLN A 102 -4.96 -13.41 17.35
N SER A 103 -5.19 -14.51 16.62
CA SER A 103 -4.51 -14.78 15.35
C SER A 103 -4.91 -13.78 14.28
N ILE A 104 -6.21 -13.47 14.14
CA ILE A 104 -6.72 -12.47 13.20
C ILE A 104 -6.10 -11.10 13.48
N VAL A 105 -6.04 -10.70 14.76
CA VAL A 105 -5.40 -9.44 15.17
C VAL A 105 -3.94 -9.35 14.70
N GLY A 106 -3.19 -10.45 14.77
CA GLY A 106 -1.80 -10.52 14.31
C GLY A 106 -1.62 -10.34 12.81
N LEU A 107 -2.64 -10.63 12.00
CA LEU A 107 -2.59 -10.53 10.54
C LEU A 107 -2.83 -9.11 10.01
N ILE A 108 -3.43 -8.23 10.82
CA ILE A 108 -3.83 -6.88 10.38
C ILE A 108 -2.62 -5.98 10.10
N PRO A 109 -1.62 -5.79 11.00
CA PRO A 109 -0.52 -4.87 10.73
C PRO A 109 0.28 -5.17 9.46
N PRO A 110 0.66 -6.44 9.15
CA PRO A 110 1.35 -6.78 7.91
C PRO A 110 0.60 -6.40 6.63
N ALA A 111 -0.74 -6.34 6.68
CA ALA A 111 -1.58 -6.04 5.53
C ALA A 111 -1.71 -4.52 5.25
N LEU A 112 -1.34 -3.67 6.21
CA LEU A 112 -1.43 -2.21 6.10
C LEU A 112 -0.20 -1.58 5.42
N ARG A 113 -0.30 -0.29 5.07
CA ARG A 113 0.76 0.46 4.37
C ARG A 113 2.05 0.57 5.20
N HIS A 114 1.95 0.76 6.51
CA HIS A 114 3.09 0.87 7.42
C HIS A 114 3.07 -0.17 8.55
N PRO A 115 3.38 -1.45 8.26
CA PRO A 115 3.24 -2.54 9.24
C PRO A 115 3.99 -2.34 10.56
N LYS A 116 5.16 -1.71 10.52
CA LYS A 116 6.01 -1.47 11.72
C LYS A 116 5.44 -0.45 12.69
N HIS A 117 4.51 0.38 12.23
CA HIS A 117 3.86 1.42 13.02
C HIS A 117 2.39 1.12 13.26
N ALA A 118 1.84 0.07 12.64
CA ALA A 118 0.46 -0.31 12.77
C ALA A 118 0.24 -1.19 14.01
N GLY A 119 -0.83 -0.92 14.73
CA GLY A 119 -1.37 -1.79 15.77
C GLY A 119 -2.83 -2.11 15.49
N ALA A 120 -3.29 -3.25 15.96
CA ALA A 120 -4.70 -3.64 15.87
C ALA A 120 -5.23 -4.18 17.20
N ARG A 121 -6.53 -3.99 17.42
CA ARG A 121 -7.28 -4.53 18.55
C ARG A 121 -8.63 -5.05 18.08
N ILE A 122 -9.04 -6.21 18.58
CA ILE A 122 -10.41 -6.69 18.50
C ILE A 122 -10.98 -6.71 19.92
N THR A 123 -12.18 -6.16 20.08
CA THR A 123 -12.95 -6.24 21.33
C THR A 123 -14.20 -7.07 21.07
N PHE A 124 -14.37 -8.17 21.80
CA PHE A 124 -15.53 -9.05 21.70
C PHE A 124 -15.84 -9.63 23.10
N ASP A 125 -17.12 -9.66 23.48
CA ASP A 125 -17.60 -10.13 24.79
C ASP A 125 -16.78 -9.64 26.01
N ARG A 126 -16.44 -8.35 26.03
CA ARG A 126 -15.62 -7.66 27.05
C ARG A 126 -14.14 -8.05 27.08
N GLU A 127 -13.72 -9.00 26.26
CA GLU A 127 -12.32 -9.35 26.08
C GLU A 127 -11.67 -8.49 24.98
N GLN A 128 -10.35 -8.32 25.09
CA GLN A 128 -9.55 -7.54 24.16
C GLN A 128 -8.36 -8.35 23.65
N PHE A 129 -8.30 -8.52 22.35
CA PHE A 129 -7.22 -9.16 21.61
C PHE A 129 -6.42 -8.06 20.93
N ARG A 130 -5.11 -7.98 21.17
CA ARG A 130 -4.30 -6.84 20.66
C ARG A 130 -2.94 -7.29 20.16
N THR A 131 -2.41 -6.54 19.20
CA THR A 131 -1.04 -6.70 18.75
C THR A 131 -0.05 -6.22 19.83
N PRO A 132 1.15 -6.80 19.92
CA PRO A 132 2.21 -6.25 20.75
C PRO A 132 2.48 -4.78 20.39
N GLY A 133 2.61 -3.92 21.40
CA GLY A 133 2.85 -2.49 21.17
C GLY A 133 1.62 -1.69 20.72
N PHE A 134 0.41 -2.25 20.78
CA PHE A 134 -0.81 -1.46 20.60
C PHE A 134 -0.88 -0.33 21.64
N THR A 135 -0.94 0.90 21.16
CA THR A 135 -1.12 2.10 21.96
C THR A 135 -2.40 2.79 21.52
N ASP A 136 -3.23 3.20 22.48
CA ASP A 136 -4.42 3.99 22.18
C ASP A 136 -3.97 5.38 21.73
N THR A 137 -3.92 5.60 20.42
CA THR A 137 -3.52 6.87 19.81
C THR A 137 -4.74 7.62 19.27
N CYS A 138 -4.56 8.91 19.02
CA CYS A 138 -5.55 9.70 18.28
C CYS A 138 -5.68 9.27 16.80
N LEU A 139 -4.74 8.48 16.29
CA LEU A 139 -4.68 8.03 14.90
C LEU A 139 -5.28 6.63 14.76
N LYS A 140 -6.58 6.51 14.96
CA LYS A 140 -7.29 5.23 14.95
C LYS A 140 -8.58 5.26 14.12
N GLU A 141 -8.92 4.10 13.58
CA GLU A 141 -10.18 3.81 12.91
C GLU A 141 -10.81 2.59 13.59
N SER A 142 -12.14 2.57 13.66
CA SER A 142 -12.93 1.53 14.32
C SER A 142 -14.02 1.01 13.39
N PHE A 143 -14.17 -0.31 13.35
CA PHE A 143 -15.13 -1.01 12.51
C PHE A 143 -15.93 -1.98 13.36
N ASP A 144 -17.25 -1.98 13.19
CA ASP A 144 -18.12 -2.91 13.91
C ASP A 144 -17.95 -4.34 13.40
N ILE A 145 -17.98 -5.29 14.33
CA ILE A 145 -18.01 -6.72 14.04
C ILE A 145 -19.47 -7.19 14.22
N PRO A 146 -20.22 -7.39 13.12
CA PRO A 146 -21.58 -7.88 13.19
C PRO A 146 -21.61 -9.40 13.40
N VAL A 147 -22.34 -9.84 14.42
CA VAL A 147 -22.64 -11.25 14.70
C VAL A 147 -24.16 -11.43 14.64
N TYR A 148 -24.63 -12.28 13.74
CA TYR A 148 -26.03 -12.41 13.34
C TYR A 148 -26.65 -11.08 12.92
N GLY A 149 -25.85 -10.22 12.28
CA GLY A 149 -26.26 -8.87 11.84
C GLY A 149 -26.31 -7.81 12.96
N VAL A 150 -25.94 -8.16 14.19
CA VAL A 150 -25.91 -7.23 15.33
C VAL A 150 -24.45 -6.85 15.64
N PRO A 151 -24.10 -5.57 15.80
CA PRO A 151 -22.73 -5.17 16.17
C PRO A 151 -22.42 -5.63 17.61
N MET A 152 -21.72 -6.76 17.74
CA MET A 152 -21.39 -7.38 19.04
C MET A 152 -19.92 -7.22 19.43
N GLY A 153 -19.10 -6.69 18.55
CA GLY A 153 -17.70 -6.38 18.81
C GLY A 153 -17.19 -5.25 17.93
N SER A 154 -15.92 -4.91 18.09
CA SER A 154 -15.25 -3.89 17.28
C SER A 154 -13.83 -4.33 16.91
N LEU A 155 -13.40 -3.96 15.72
CA LEU A 155 -12.03 -4.04 15.23
C LEU A 155 -11.49 -2.62 15.12
N GLU A 156 -10.41 -2.34 15.82
CA GLU A 156 -9.71 -1.06 15.77
C GLU A 156 -8.32 -1.25 15.16
N ALA A 157 -7.93 -0.34 14.29
CA ALA A 157 -6.58 -0.21 13.78
C ALA A 157 -6.03 1.17 14.09
N CYS A 158 -4.75 1.26 14.41
CA CYS A 158 -4.09 2.51 14.73
C CYS A 158 -2.68 2.57 14.15
N TYR A 159 -2.17 3.79 13.96
CA TYR A 159 -0.75 4.04 13.73
C TYR A 159 -0.14 4.71 14.97
N ALA A 160 1.00 4.19 15.45
CA ALA A 160 1.84 4.87 16.43
C ALA A 160 2.40 6.14 15.78
N GLU A 161 2.18 7.31 16.40
CA GLU A 161 2.49 8.67 15.90
C GLU A 161 3.43 8.70 14.68
N CYS A 162 2.84 8.53 13.50
CA CYS A 162 3.55 8.78 12.26
C CYS A 162 3.55 10.29 12.04
N LYS A 163 4.66 10.81 11.49
CA LYS A 163 4.74 12.16 10.92
C LYS A 163 3.84 12.26 9.67
N LEU A 164 2.53 12.09 9.85
CA LEU A 164 1.55 12.35 8.81
C LEU A 164 1.60 13.84 8.52
N LYS A 165 1.73 14.20 7.25
CA LYS A 165 1.67 15.61 6.84
C LYS A 165 0.27 16.12 7.17
N GLU A 166 0.17 17.33 7.71
CA GLU A 166 -1.12 17.96 8.00
C GLU A 166 -2.02 17.93 6.76
N GLY A 167 -3.19 17.30 6.88
CA GLY A 167 -4.23 17.27 5.85
C GLY A 167 -4.40 15.95 5.09
N ASP A 168 -3.51 14.97 5.25
CA ASP A 168 -3.71 13.63 4.69
C ASP A 168 -4.54 12.74 5.63
N ASP A 169 -5.45 11.97 5.05
CA ASP A 169 -6.22 10.96 5.77
C ASP A 169 -5.29 9.87 6.34
N ILE A 170 -5.58 9.45 7.57
CA ILE A 170 -4.68 8.58 8.36
C ILE A 170 -4.60 7.19 7.72
N PHE A 171 -5.75 6.70 7.27
CA PHE A 171 -5.92 5.47 6.54
C PHE A 171 -6.40 5.78 5.12
N LEU A 172 -5.87 5.05 4.15
CA LEU A 172 -6.37 5.09 2.78
C LEU A 172 -7.75 4.43 2.70
N GLU A 173 -8.57 4.84 1.72
CA GLU A 173 -9.86 4.20 1.41
C GLU A 173 -9.73 2.67 1.27
N GLU A 174 -8.65 2.20 0.64
CA GLU A 174 -8.40 0.76 0.47
C GLU A 174 -8.06 0.06 1.79
N GLU A 175 -7.37 0.75 2.72
CA GLU A 175 -7.09 0.22 4.06
C GLU A 175 -8.39 0.12 4.87
N ARG A 176 -9.25 1.14 4.79
CA ARG A 176 -10.57 1.10 5.44
C ARG A 176 -11.43 -0.04 4.89
N LEU A 177 -11.45 -0.22 3.57
CA LEU A 177 -12.18 -1.31 2.93
C LEU A 177 -11.68 -2.68 3.39
N LEU A 178 -10.35 -2.86 3.45
CA LEU A 178 -9.72 -4.07 3.98
C LEU A 178 -10.13 -4.32 5.43
N LEU A 179 -9.99 -3.33 6.31
CA LEU A 179 -10.31 -3.45 7.74
C LEU A 179 -11.79 -3.78 7.96
N ASN A 180 -12.69 -3.13 7.22
CA ASN A 180 -14.11 -3.46 7.23
C ASN A 180 -14.36 -4.90 6.77
N ASN A 181 -13.73 -5.35 5.68
CA ASN A 181 -13.85 -6.73 5.21
C ASN A 181 -13.36 -7.75 6.26
N ILE A 182 -12.29 -7.44 6.98
CA ILE A 182 -11.79 -8.27 8.09
C ILE A 182 -12.82 -8.31 9.23
N ALA A 183 -13.39 -7.17 9.62
CA ALA A 183 -14.41 -7.09 10.66
C ALA A 183 -15.66 -7.93 10.31
N GLN A 184 -16.17 -7.78 9.07
CA GLN A 184 -17.31 -8.56 8.57
C GLN A 184 -17.03 -10.07 8.57
N ARG A 185 -15.82 -10.49 8.17
CA ARG A 185 -15.43 -11.91 8.19
C ARG A 185 -15.28 -12.44 9.61
N THR A 186 -14.69 -11.65 10.50
CA THR A 186 -14.56 -11.99 11.92
C THR A 186 -15.93 -12.27 12.54
N GLY A 187 -16.95 -11.47 12.19
CA GLY A 187 -18.33 -11.69 12.59
C GLY A 187 -18.86 -13.07 12.21
N LYS A 188 -18.70 -13.46 10.94
CA LYS A 188 -19.10 -14.80 10.44
C LYS A 188 -18.35 -15.95 11.11
N ILE A 189 -17.10 -15.71 11.48
CA ILE A 189 -16.26 -16.70 12.18
C ILE A 189 -16.82 -16.94 13.59
N ILE A 190 -17.15 -15.86 14.30
CA ILE A 190 -17.78 -15.91 15.61
C ILE A 190 -19.13 -16.64 15.51
N GLU A 191 -19.97 -16.31 14.53
CA GLU A 191 -21.26 -16.99 14.30
C GLU A 191 -21.09 -18.51 14.14
N ARG A 192 -20.09 -18.93 13.36
CA ARG A 192 -19.80 -20.35 13.16
C ARG A 192 -19.39 -21.03 14.46
N LYS A 193 -18.47 -20.45 15.23
CA LYS A 193 -18.01 -21.01 16.51
C LYS A 193 -19.14 -21.10 17.55
N LEU A 194 -19.96 -20.05 17.66
CA LEU A 194 -21.12 -20.06 18.57
C LEU A 194 -22.18 -21.10 18.16
N SER A 195 -22.24 -21.47 16.88
CA SER A 195 -23.16 -22.50 16.39
C SER A 195 -22.62 -23.92 16.63
N GLU A 196 -21.30 -24.12 16.63
CA GLU A 196 -20.63 -25.39 16.95
C GLU A 196 -20.72 -25.73 18.46
N GLU A 197 -20.80 -24.73 19.34
CA GLU A 197 -20.91 -24.92 20.80
C GLU A 197 -22.33 -25.19 21.32
N LYS A 198 -23.39 -24.93 20.52
CA LYS A 198 -24.76 -25.31 20.88
C LYS A 198 -24.97 -26.79 20.54
N PRO A 199 -25.12 -27.70 21.53
CA PRO A 199 -25.40 -29.10 21.23
C PRO A 199 -26.75 -29.22 20.52
N ASP A 200 -26.82 -30.13 19.55
CA ASP A 200 -28.05 -30.45 18.84
C ASP A 200 -29.13 -30.90 19.84
N PRO A 201 -30.32 -30.29 19.87
CA PRO A 201 -31.42 -30.73 20.72
C PRO A 201 -31.86 -32.19 20.47
N SER A 202 -31.42 -32.82 19.37
CA SER A 202 -31.71 -34.22 19.04
C SER A 202 -31.05 -35.23 20.02
N GLU A 203 -29.92 -34.88 20.67
CA GLU A 203 -29.25 -35.78 21.62
C GLU A 203 -29.87 -35.76 23.03
N SER A 204 -30.62 -34.71 23.38
CA SER A 204 -31.23 -34.57 24.72
C SER A 204 -32.51 -35.41 24.93
N ARG A 205 -33.06 -36.05 23.88
CA ARG A 205 -34.29 -36.88 24.00
C ARG A 205 -34.05 -38.37 24.24
N ALA A 206 -32.80 -38.84 24.24
CA ALA A 206 -32.48 -40.26 24.43
C ALA A 206 -32.36 -40.71 25.90
N GLY A 207 -32.51 -39.80 26.87
CA GLY A 207 -32.22 -40.08 28.29
C GLY A 207 -33.41 -40.28 29.24
N TYR A 208 -34.66 -40.32 28.76
CA TYR A 208 -35.86 -40.44 29.62
C TYR A 208 -36.77 -41.61 29.23
N ALA A 209 -36.20 -42.79 29.08
CA ALA A 209 -36.97 -44.02 28.97
C ALA A 209 -36.23 -45.19 29.63
N GLU A 210 -36.22 -45.22 30.96
CA GLU A 210 -36.07 -46.44 31.77
C GLU A 210 -36.99 -46.38 32.99
#